data_AF-A0A850I4M4-F1
#
_entry.id   AF-A0A850I4M4-F1
#
_cell.length_a   1.000
_cell.length_b   1.000
_cell.length_c   1.000
_cell.angle_alpha   90.00
_cell.angle_beta   90.00
_cell.angle_gamma   90.00
#
_symmetry.space_group_name_H-M   'P 1'
#
loop_
_entity.id
_entity.type
_entity.pdbx_description
1 polymer ?
#
loop_
_entity_poly.entity_id
_entity_poly.type
_entity_poly.pdbx_seq_one_letter_code
_entity_poly.pdbx_strand_id
1 'polypeptide(L)' 'MRTQLRILATERDINDERKRVSVTYDAAVNVALGAGDNVAVATYADGQKKPFSVAAGKRQTLEIKP' A
#
# COMPACT_ATOMS: atom_id res chain seq x y z
N MET A 1 0.62 6.21 -18.87
CA MET A 1 0.03 5.95 -17.53
C MET A 1 0.96 6.57 -16.50
N ARG A 2 0.48 7.31 -15.48
CA ARG A 2 1.37 7.84 -14.43
C ARG A 2 1.65 6.75 -13.39
N THR A 3 2.92 6.62 -13.01
CA THR A 3 3.37 5.75 -11.92
C THR A 3 2.70 6.20 -10.62
N GLN A 4 2.14 5.25 -9.88
CA GLN A 4 1.45 5.49 -8.62
C GLN A 4 1.54 4.23 -7.75
N LEU A 5 1.98 4.41 -6.50
CA LEU A 5 1.88 3.40 -5.46
C LEU A 5 0.94 3.93 -4.37
N ARG A 6 -0.09 3.14 -4.05
CA ARG A 6 -1.08 3.43 -3.01
C ARG A 6 -0.97 2.39 -1.91
N ILE A 7 -1.03 2.82 -0.67
CA ILE A 7 -1.18 1.95 0.50
C ILE A 7 -2.57 2.19 1.06
N LEU A 8 -3.34 1.12 1.19
CA LEU A 8 -4.73 1.12 1.60
C LEU A 8 -4.91 0.30 2.88
N ALA A 9 -5.85 0.70 3.72
CA ALA A 9 -6.25 -0.09 4.88
C ALA A 9 -6.92 -1.41 4.44
N THR A 10 -6.87 -2.40 5.33
CA THR A 10 -7.42 -3.74 5.05
C THR A 10 -8.94 -3.81 5.20
N GLU A 11 -9.54 -2.95 6.00
CA GLU A 11 -10.98 -2.85 6.11
C GLU A 11 -11.57 -2.04 4.96
N ARG A 12 -12.79 -2.42 4.58
CA ARG A 12 -13.62 -1.66 3.65
C ARG A 12 -14.70 -0.92 4.43
N ASP A 13 -15.06 0.26 3.96
CA ASP A 13 -16.19 1.00 4.48
C ASP A 13 -17.53 0.51 3.90
N ILE A 14 -18.62 1.18 4.28
CA ILE A 14 -19.99 0.87 3.85
C ILE A 14 -20.19 1.01 2.33
N ASN A 15 -19.31 1.73 1.63
CA ASN A 15 -19.36 1.92 0.18
C ASN A 15 -18.44 0.92 -0.55
N ASP A 16 -17.96 -0.11 0.14
CA ASP A 16 -16.96 -1.06 -0.35
C ASP A 16 -15.60 -0.40 -0.67
N GLU A 17 -15.31 0.79 -0.15
CA GLU A 17 -14.03 1.48 -0.39
C GLU A 17 -13.00 1.21 0.71
N ARG A 18 -11.71 1.16 0.33
CA ARG A 18 -10.61 1.06 1.30
C ARG A 18 -10.10 2.46 1.62
N LYS A 19 -9.95 2.76 2.91
CA LYS A 19 -9.30 4.01 3.34
C LYS A 19 -7.87 4.07 2.79
N ARG A 20 -7.54 5.19 2.14
CA ARG A 20 -6.18 5.45 1.66
C ARG A 20 -5.29 5.89 2.83
N VAL A 21 -4.19 5.18 3.02
CA VAL A 21 -3.21 5.45 4.08
C VAL A 21 -2.06 6.29 3.53
N SER A 22 -1.58 5.97 2.33
CA SER A 22 -0.52 6.72 1.67
C SER A 22 -0.66 6.65 0.15
N VAL A 23 -0.15 7.67 -0.54
CA VAL A 23 -0.02 7.73 -1.98
C VAL A 23 1.30 8.39 -2.36
N THR A 24 2.00 7.78 -3.30
CA THR A 24 3.17 8.35 -3.94
C THR A 24 3.06 8.17 -5.45
N TYR A 25 3.77 9.02 -6.19
CA TYR A 25 3.92 8.91 -7.64
C TYR A 25 5.31 8.40 -8.04
N ASP A 26 6.13 8.04 -7.05
CA ASP A 26 7.43 7.39 -7.21
C ASP A 26 7.29 5.86 -7.12
N ALA A 27 8.23 5.14 -7.75
CA ALA A 27 8.26 3.68 -7.71
C ALA A 27 8.66 3.11 -6.34
N ALA A 28 9.35 3.92 -5.52
CA ALA A 28 9.81 3.58 -4.19
C ALA A 28 9.37 4.62 -3.16
N VAL A 29 8.99 4.17 -1.97
CA VAL A 29 8.60 5.04 -0.85
C VAL A 29 9.05 4.44 0.46
N ASN A 30 9.46 5.31 1.39
CA ASN A 30 9.66 4.97 2.79
C ASN A 30 8.64 5.76 3.59
N VAL A 31 7.75 5.06 4.30
CA VAL A 31 6.63 5.67 5.03
C VAL A 31 6.46 4.97 6.37
N ALA A 32 6.22 5.78 7.40
CA ALA A 32 5.84 5.27 8.71
C ALA A 32 4.34 4.92 8.71
N LEU A 33 4.03 3.67 9.01
CA LEU A 33 2.66 3.17 9.12
C LEU A 33 2.41 2.74 10.56
N GLY A 34 1.15 2.89 11.00
CA GLY A 34 0.69 2.24 12.22
C GLY A 34 0.77 0.71 12.09
N ALA A 35 0.81 0.02 13.22
CA ALA A 35 0.75 -1.43 13.21
C ALA A 35 -0.60 -1.91 12.63
N GLY A 36 -0.55 -3.01 11.88
CA GLY A 36 -1.73 -3.62 11.27
C GLY A 36 -1.54 -4.00 9.81
N ASP A 37 -2.64 -4.47 9.22
CA ASP A 37 -2.67 -5.00 7.87
C ASP A 37 -2.98 -3.91 6.85
N ASN A 38 -2.30 -3.97 5.72
CA ASN A 38 -2.45 -3.04 4.62
C ASN A 38 -2.41 -3.77 3.27
N VAL A 39 -2.86 -3.06 2.22
CA VAL A 39 -2.77 -3.50 0.83
C VAL A 39 -2.03 -2.44 0.03
N ALA A 40 -0.91 -2.82 -0.59
CA ALA A 40 -0.20 -1.99 -1.55
C ALA A 40 -0.77 -2.21 -2.96
N VAL A 41 -0.96 -1.13 -3.72
CA VAL A 41 -1.48 -1.15 -5.09
C VAL A 41 -0.57 -0.31 -5.99
N ALA A 42 0.03 -0.93 -7.01
CA ALA A 42 1.02 -0.29 -7.88
C ALA A 42 0.53 -0.21 -9.33
N THR A 43 0.46 0.99 -9.91
CA THR A 43 0.09 1.18 -11.34
C THR A 43 1.24 0.87 -12.30
N TYR A 44 2.48 0.85 -11.82
CA TYR A 44 3.64 0.39 -12.61
C TYR A 44 3.71 -1.13 -12.77
N ALA A 45 2.84 -1.85 -12.06
CA ALA A 45 2.69 -3.30 -12.11
C ALA A 45 1.24 -3.66 -12.41
N ASP A 46 0.65 -3.01 -13.42
CA ASP A 46 -0.72 -3.27 -13.91
C ASP A 46 -1.82 -3.26 -12.83
N GLY A 47 -1.63 -2.47 -11.76
CA GLY A 47 -2.58 -2.40 -10.65
C GLY A 47 -2.51 -3.58 -9.69
N GLN A 48 -1.42 -4.36 -9.70
CA GLN A 48 -1.17 -5.45 -8.76
C GLN A 48 -1.42 -5.01 -7.32
N LYS A 49 -2.06 -5.91 -6.57
CA LYS A 49 -2.40 -5.72 -5.16
C LYS A 49 -1.58 -6.69 -4.33
N LYS A 50 -0.84 -6.17 -3.34
CA LYS A 50 -0.02 -6.99 -2.45
C LYS A 50 -0.37 -6.72 -0.99
N PRO A 51 -1.00 -7.67 -0.28
CA PRO A 51 -1.22 -7.59 1.16
C PRO A 51 0.11 -7.64 1.94
N PHE A 52 0.18 -6.90 3.05
CA PHE A 52 1.31 -6.94 3.99
C PHE A 52 0.89 -6.46 5.38
N SER A 53 1.64 -6.87 6.41
CA SER A 53 1.35 -6.55 7.82
C SER A 53 2.55 -5.88 8.50
N VAL A 54 2.32 -4.72 9.10
CA VAL A 54 3.34 -3.97 9.85
C VAL A 54 3.20 -4.27 11.34
N ALA A 55 4.26 -4.74 11.97
CA ALA A 55 4.32 -4.86 13.43
C ALA A 55 4.80 -3.54 14.06
N ALA A 56 4.31 -3.22 15.26
CA ALA A 56 4.68 -1.99 15.97
C ALA A 56 6.21 -1.90 16.16
N GLY A 57 6.78 -0.75 15.75
CA GLY A 57 8.22 -0.49 15.86
C GLY A 57 9.11 -1.36 14.94
N LYS A 58 8.54 -2.16 14.04
CA LYS A 58 9.30 -2.99 13.09
C LYS A 58 9.29 -2.38 11.70
N ARG A 59 10.43 -2.47 11.02
CA ARG A 59 10.54 -2.16 9.59
C ARG A 59 10.14 -3.39 8.78
N GLN A 60 9.39 -3.15 7.72
CA GLN A 60 9.13 -4.14 6.68
C GLN A 60 9.55 -3.58 5.32
N THR A 61 10.03 -4.47 4.46
CA THR A 61 10.34 -4.15 3.07
C THR A 61 9.39 -4.95 2.18
N LEU A 62 8.77 -4.27 1.21
CA LEU A 62 7.84 -4.87 0.28
C LEU A 62 8.29 -4.52 -1.15
N GLU A 63 8.43 -5.53 -1.98
CA GLU A 63 8.70 -5.38 -3.41
C GLU A 63 7.48 -5.82 -4.22
N ILE A 64 7.10 -5.05 -5.23
CA ILE A 64 6.05 -5.39 -6.19
C ILE A 64 6.73 -5.43 -7.56
N LYS A 65 6.66 -6.59 -8.21
CA LYS A 65 7.23 -6.77 -9.55
C LYS A 65 6.18 -6.38 -10.60
N PRO A 66 6.59 -5.79 -11.74
CA PRO A 66 5.72 -5.64 -12.90
C PRO A 66 5.02 -6.95 -13.25
#